data_AF-A0A410YHG9-F1
#
_entry.id   AF-A0A410YHG9-F1
#
_cell.length_a   1.000
_cell.length_b   1.000
_cell.length_c   1.000
_cell.angle_alpha   90.00
_cell.angle_beta   90.00
_cell.angle_gamma   90.00
#
_symmetry.space_group_name_H-M   'P 1'
#
loop_
_entity.id
_entity.type
_entity.pdbx_description
1 polymer ?
#
loop_
_entity_poly.entity_id
_entity_poly.type
_entity_poly.pdbx_seq_one_letter_code
_entity_poly.pdbx_strand_id
1 'polypeptide(L)'
;MTTPETNPETTPETPAAPTAPAAPAAKKARNTLGLVALGLAVFGALLAVIPATNGFSWVILLGAFIVSIVALTRKGQGKGMALVALIVSFLFWIISIFVGIAVVATAVSESIDDAPSISAPSTSDEDTDEAPAETDAIAGVGDTVTTDDGAEITLLSVTLDATPPDDYLISEVRGTLVAVSMSMTNGTNEAISISESSVAGFIGDAEYEAAVVYGTESNEWYVYEEINPGLEANFTAYIDVPADTELDLVSFKTDLFFGDAVTFVAK
;
A
#
# COMPACT_ATOMS: atom_id res chain seq x y z
N MET A 1 1.90 -40.79 -109.73
CA MET A 1 0.84 -40.59 -108.72
C MET A 1 1.24 -41.36 -107.47
N THR A 2 1.50 -40.65 -106.37
CA THR A 2 1.25 -41.03 -104.96
C THR A 2 2.05 -40.07 -104.06
N THR A 3 1.39 -39.02 -103.56
CA THR A 3 1.75 -38.40 -102.26
C THR A 3 1.36 -39.36 -101.14
N PRO A 4 2.23 -39.54 -100.13
CA PRO A 4 1.94 -39.11 -98.75
C PRO A 4 3.25 -38.67 -98.04
N GLU A 5 3.33 -38.10 -96.84
CA GLU A 5 2.44 -37.60 -95.79
C GLU A 5 3.35 -36.67 -94.96
N THR A 6 2.89 -35.48 -94.57
CA THR A 6 3.61 -34.63 -93.61
C THR A 6 3.29 -35.11 -92.19
N ASN A 7 4.23 -35.83 -91.57
CA ASN A 7 4.17 -36.20 -90.16
C ASN A 7 4.50 -34.97 -89.28
N PRO A 8 3.69 -34.65 -88.24
CA PRO A 8 4.06 -33.64 -87.25
C PRO A 8 4.96 -34.25 -86.16
N GLU A 9 5.34 -33.40 -85.20
CA GLU A 9 5.95 -33.75 -83.89
C GLU A 9 7.47 -33.98 -83.87
N THR A 10 8.24 -33.49 -82.89
CA THR A 10 7.95 -32.97 -81.53
C THR A 10 8.92 -31.83 -81.19
N THR A 11 8.44 -30.75 -80.57
CA THR A 11 9.25 -29.73 -79.90
C THR A 11 10.08 -30.38 -78.78
N PRO A 12 11.39 -30.08 -78.62
CA PRO A 12 12.17 -30.63 -77.50
C PRO A 12 11.63 -30.08 -76.17
N GLU A 13 11.16 -30.98 -75.30
CA GLU A 13 10.84 -30.63 -73.92
C GLU A 13 12.11 -30.13 -73.22
N THR A 14 12.04 -28.91 -72.67
CA THR A 14 13.12 -28.35 -71.86
C THR A 14 13.22 -29.14 -70.55
N PRO A 15 14.39 -29.66 -70.16
CA PRO A 15 14.54 -30.42 -68.92
C PRO A 15 14.08 -29.61 -67.70
N ALA A 16 13.16 -30.18 -66.93
CA ALA A 16 12.69 -29.60 -65.68
C ALA A 16 13.89 -29.42 -64.72
N ALA A 17 14.09 -28.18 -64.25
CA ALA A 17 15.12 -27.87 -63.27
C ALA A 17 14.90 -28.67 -61.98
N PRO A 18 15.97 -29.18 -61.33
CA PRO A 18 15.85 -29.91 -60.08
C PRO A 18 15.27 -28.99 -59.00
N THR A 19 14.18 -29.44 -58.37
CA THR A 19 13.56 -28.76 -57.23
C THR A 19 14.56 -28.79 -56.07
N ALA A 20 15.03 -27.61 -55.65
CA ALA A 20 15.92 -27.48 -54.51
C ALA A 20 15.21 -28.04 -53.24
N PRO A 21 15.91 -28.80 -52.37
CA PRO A 21 15.34 -29.26 -51.11
C PRO A 21 14.86 -28.07 -50.27
N ALA A 22 13.64 -28.15 -49.74
CA ALA A 22 13.12 -27.16 -48.82
C ALA A 22 14.06 -27.02 -47.61
N ALA A 23 14.55 -25.81 -47.36
CA ALA A 23 15.43 -25.52 -46.23
C ALA A 23 14.75 -25.92 -44.91
N PRO A 24 15.48 -26.54 -43.95
CA PRO A 24 14.91 -26.87 -42.65
C PRO A 24 14.35 -25.61 -41.98
N ALA A 25 13.12 -25.67 -41.48
CA ALA A 25 12.52 -24.57 -40.73
C ALA A 25 13.45 -24.18 -39.57
N ALA A 26 13.93 -22.94 -39.59
CA ALA A 26 14.84 -22.43 -38.56
C ALA A 26 14.18 -22.58 -37.18
N LYS A 27 14.80 -23.36 -36.29
CA LYS A 27 14.35 -23.55 -34.91
C LYS A 27 14.30 -22.17 -34.24
N LYS A 28 13.11 -21.72 -33.84
CA LYS A 28 12.90 -20.41 -33.18
C LYS A 28 13.86 -20.30 -32.00
N ALA A 29 14.68 -19.25 -31.97
CA ALA A 29 15.66 -19.09 -30.90
C ALA A 29 14.97 -18.99 -29.53
N ARG A 30 15.49 -19.74 -28.56
CA ARG A 30 15.01 -19.75 -27.17
C ARG A 30 15.12 -18.36 -26.56
N ASN A 31 14.04 -17.90 -25.91
CA ASN A 31 13.98 -16.60 -25.27
C ASN A 31 14.45 -16.72 -23.81
N THR A 32 15.77 -16.68 -23.58
CA THR A 32 16.36 -16.75 -22.24
C THR A 32 15.84 -15.63 -21.34
N LEU A 33 15.64 -14.43 -21.91
CA LEU A 33 15.15 -13.27 -21.14
C LEU A 33 13.69 -13.45 -20.73
N GLY A 34 12.85 -14.01 -21.61
CA GLY A 34 11.47 -14.38 -21.29
C GLY A 34 11.37 -15.49 -20.25
N LEU A 35 12.36 -16.40 -20.19
CA LEU A 35 12.42 -17.44 -19.17
C LEU A 35 12.85 -16.89 -17.80
N VAL A 36 13.81 -15.96 -17.78
CA VAL A 36 14.20 -15.22 -16.57
C VAL A 36 13.04 -14.37 -16.07
N ALA A 37 12.34 -13.66 -16.96
CA ALA A 37 11.15 -12.89 -16.62
C ALA A 37 10.06 -13.76 -15.99
N LEU A 38 9.81 -14.93 -16.58
CA LEU A 38 8.84 -15.88 -16.04
C LEU A 38 9.24 -16.41 -14.66
N GLY A 39 10.52 -16.73 -14.45
CA GLY A 39 11.02 -17.15 -13.14
C GLY A 39 10.82 -16.08 -12.07
N LEU A 40 11.15 -14.82 -12.38
CA LEU A 40 10.93 -13.67 -11.50
C LEU A 40 9.44 -13.44 -11.23
N ALA A 41 8.59 -13.55 -12.25
CA ALA A 41 7.14 -13.38 -12.09
C ALA A 41 6.55 -14.44 -11.18
N VAL A 42 6.94 -15.70 -11.34
CA VAL A 42 6.50 -16.79 -10.47
C VAL A 42 7.00 -16.61 -9.04
N PHE A 43 8.27 -16.23 -8.86
CA PHE A 43 8.82 -16.00 -7.52
C PHE A 43 8.15 -14.81 -6.82
N GLY A 44 7.98 -13.69 -7.52
CA GLY A 44 7.24 -12.53 -7.00
C GLY A 44 5.77 -12.84 -6.70
N ALA A 45 5.12 -13.64 -7.53
CA ALA A 45 3.75 -14.09 -7.32
C ALA A 45 3.59 -14.94 -6.05
N LEU A 46 4.55 -15.83 -5.76
CA LEU A 46 4.55 -16.62 -4.52
C LEU A 46 4.69 -15.72 -3.28
N LEU A 47 5.56 -14.71 -3.34
CA LEU A 47 5.74 -13.76 -2.24
C LEU A 47 4.53 -12.84 -2.04
N ALA A 48 3.82 -12.50 -3.12
CA ALA A 48 2.64 -11.64 -3.10
C ALA A 48 1.41 -12.29 -2.43
N VAL A 49 1.36 -13.62 -2.39
CA VAL A 49 0.23 -14.34 -1.78
C VAL A 49 0.45 -14.60 -0.28
N ILE A 50 1.70 -14.52 0.18
CA ILE A 50 2.05 -14.75 1.59
C ILE A 50 2.02 -13.40 2.33
N PRO A 51 1.12 -13.19 3.31
CA PRO A 51 0.97 -11.94 4.05
C PRO A 51 2.29 -11.38 4.58
N ALA A 52 3.08 -12.23 5.27
CA ALA A 52 4.35 -11.85 5.88
C ALA A 52 5.43 -11.38 4.88
N THR A 53 5.30 -11.68 3.59
CA THR A 53 6.28 -11.29 2.56
C THR A 53 5.71 -10.34 1.50
N ASN A 54 4.44 -9.96 1.62
CA ASN A 54 3.75 -9.17 0.61
C ASN A 54 4.45 -7.83 0.35
N GLY A 55 4.99 -7.19 1.40
CA GLY A 55 5.74 -5.93 1.33
C GLY A 55 7.04 -5.98 0.50
N PHE A 56 7.60 -7.15 0.20
CA PHE A 56 8.78 -7.29 -0.66
C PHE A 56 8.44 -7.73 -2.09
N SER A 57 7.20 -8.17 -2.33
CA SER A 57 6.78 -8.75 -3.60
C SER A 57 6.70 -7.72 -4.73
N TRP A 58 6.36 -6.47 -4.42
CA TRP A 58 6.18 -5.39 -5.39
C TRP A 58 7.46 -5.08 -6.20
N VAL A 59 8.63 -5.06 -5.55
CA VAL A 59 9.92 -4.80 -6.21
C VAL A 59 10.24 -5.91 -7.22
N ILE A 60 9.99 -7.16 -6.84
CA ILE A 60 10.28 -8.33 -7.69
C ILE A 60 9.30 -8.41 -8.86
N LEU A 61 8.00 -8.17 -8.62
CA LEU A 61 6.97 -8.16 -9.65
C LEU A 61 7.19 -7.03 -10.66
N LEU A 62 7.60 -5.84 -10.21
CA LEU A 62 7.95 -4.72 -11.09
C LEU A 62 9.18 -5.04 -11.96
N GLY A 63 10.22 -5.64 -11.36
CA GLY A 63 11.38 -6.14 -12.09
C GLY A 63 10.99 -7.17 -13.17
N ALA A 64 10.15 -8.14 -12.81
CA ALA A 64 9.64 -9.15 -13.74
C ALA A 64 8.84 -8.53 -14.90
N PHE A 65 8.03 -7.51 -14.62
CA PHE A 65 7.24 -6.79 -15.61
C PHE A 65 8.13 -6.06 -16.62
N ILE A 66 9.14 -5.33 -16.16
CA ILE A 66 10.09 -4.61 -17.03
C ILE A 66 10.88 -5.60 -17.90
N VAL A 67 11.41 -6.67 -17.31
CA VAL A 67 12.16 -7.69 -18.06
C VAL A 67 11.27 -8.38 -19.11
N SER A 68 9.99 -8.58 -18.82
CA SER A 68 9.01 -9.12 -19.77
C SER A 68 8.83 -8.20 -20.98
N ILE A 69 8.70 -6.89 -20.77
CA ILE A 69 8.60 -5.91 -21.86
C ILE A 69 9.85 -5.95 -22.75
N VAL A 70 11.04 -5.95 -22.16
CA VAL A 70 12.31 -6.03 -22.91
C VAL A 70 12.42 -7.36 -23.68
N ALA A 71 11.92 -8.46 -23.12
CA ALA A 71 11.88 -9.74 -23.82
C ALA A 71 10.87 -9.76 -24.98
N LEU A 72 9.80 -8.95 -24.94
CA LEU A 72 8.80 -8.82 -26.01
C LEU A 72 9.27 -7.96 -27.19
N THR A 73 10.17 -7.01 -26.96
CA THR A 73 10.71 -6.12 -28.01
C THR A 73 11.84 -6.75 -28.82
N ARG A 74 12.45 -7.85 -28.34
CA ARG A 74 13.52 -8.58 -29.07
C ARG A 74 13.01 -9.32 -30.31
N LYS A 75 13.70 -9.12 -31.44
CA LYS A 75 13.40 -9.77 -32.74
C LYS A 75 14.07 -11.15 -32.83
N GLY A 76 13.40 -12.11 -33.47
CA GLY A 76 13.96 -13.44 -33.77
C GLY A 76 13.75 -14.53 -32.70
N GLN A 77 13.03 -14.25 -31.61
CA GLN A 77 12.79 -15.20 -30.50
C GLN A 77 11.31 -15.50 -30.26
N GLY A 78 11.01 -16.57 -29.51
CA GLY A 78 9.66 -16.90 -29.05
C GLY A 78 9.13 -15.92 -28.00
N LYS A 79 7.99 -15.27 -28.26
CA LYS A 79 7.39 -14.26 -27.36
C LYS A 79 6.41 -14.83 -26.32
N GLY A 80 6.03 -16.10 -26.44
CA GLY A 80 4.99 -16.71 -25.59
C GLY A 80 5.30 -16.62 -24.10
N MET A 81 6.50 -17.00 -23.67
CA MET A 81 6.87 -16.91 -22.25
C MET A 81 6.91 -15.48 -21.72
N ALA A 82 7.41 -14.53 -22.51
CA ALA A 82 7.46 -13.13 -22.10
C ALA A 82 6.05 -12.51 -21.97
N LEU A 83 5.11 -12.93 -22.82
CA LEU A 83 3.71 -12.50 -22.72
C LEU A 83 3.03 -13.11 -21.49
N VAL A 84 3.25 -14.40 -21.23
CA VAL A 84 2.74 -15.06 -20.02
C VAL A 84 3.29 -14.40 -18.77
N ALA A 85 4.61 -14.14 -18.71
CA ALA A 85 5.24 -13.46 -17.59
C ALA A 85 4.65 -12.06 -17.36
N LEU A 86 4.43 -11.28 -18.44
CA LEU A 86 3.79 -9.96 -18.35
C LEU A 86 2.39 -10.03 -17.73
N ILE A 87 1.55 -10.96 -18.21
CA ILE A 87 0.17 -11.13 -17.73
C ILE A 87 0.18 -11.58 -16.27
N VAL A 88 1.02 -12.56 -15.92
CA VAL A 88 1.14 -13.07 -14.55
C VAL A 88 1.61 -11.95 -13.62
N SER A 89 2.65 -11.20 -13.97
CA SER A 89 3.12 -10.06 -13.17
C SER A 89 2.02 -9.05 -12.92
N PHE A 90 1.24 -8.71 -13.95
CA PHE A 90 0.17 -7.72 -13.83
C PHE A 90 -1.00 -8.22 -12.96
N LEU A 91 -1.43 -9.47 -13.15
CA LEU A 91 -2.50 -10.06 -12.34
C LEU A 91 -2.10 -10.18 -10.86
N PHE A 92 -0.89 -10.64 -10.59
CA PHE A 92 -0.40 -10.77 -9.21
C PHE A 92 -0.09 -9.44 -8.54
N TRP A 93 0.19 -8.39 -9.32
CA TRP A 93 0.28 -7.04 -8.77
C TRP A 93 -1.08 -6.56 -8.25
N ILE A 94 -2.16 -6.79 -8.99
CA ILE A 94 -3.52 -6.47 -8.53
C ILE A 94 -3.87 -7.30 -7.28
N ILE A 95 -3.58 -8.60 -7.28
CA ILE A 95 -3.85 -9.48 -6.14
C ILE A 95 -3.05 -9.04 -4.90
N SER A 96 -1.78 -8.66 -5.07
CA SER A 96 -0.91 -8.16 -3.99
C SER A 96 -1.49 -6.91 -3.31
N ILE A 97 -2.13 -6.01 -4.08
CA ILE A 97 -2.82 -4.84 -3.53
C ILE A 97 -3.99 -5.26 -2.63
N PHE A 98 -4.84 -6.19 -3.09
CA PHE A 98 -5.95 -6.70 -2.28
C PHE A 98 -5.49 -7.44 -1.02
N VAL A 99 -4.43 -8.25 -1.13
CA VAL A 99 -3.82 -8.91 0.03
C VAL A 99 -3.24 -7.88 0.99
N GLY A 100 -2.61 -6.82 0.49
CA GLY A 100 -2.09 -5.71 1.31
C GLY A 100 -3.19 -5.02 2.10
N ILE A 101 -4.30 -4.66 1.44
CA ILE A 101 -5.46 -4.05 2.10
C ILE A 101 -6.06 -5.00 3.15
N ALA A 102 -6.18 -6.29 2.82
CA ALA A 102 -6.71 -7.29 3.75
C ALA A 102 -5.84 -7.46 4.98
N VAL A 103 -4.50 -7.46 4.84
CA VAL A 103 -3.56 -7.56 5.97
C VAL A 103 -3.71 -6.36 6.91
N VAL A 104 -3.82 -5.15 6.36
CA VAL A 104 -4.05 -3.94 7.15
C VAL A 104 -5.40 -4.03 7.87
N ALA A 105 -6.46 -4.42 7.17
CA ALA A 105 -7.79 -4.55 7.77
C ALA A 105 -7.86 -5.63 8.89
N THR A 106 -7.15 -6.76 8.74
CA THR A 106 -7.10 -7.80 9.77
C THR A 106 -6.27 -7.36 10.97
N ALA A 107 -5.17 -6.63 10.76
CA ALA A 107 -4.38 -6.09 11.87
C ALA A 107 -5.22 -5.10 12.71
N VAL A 108 -6.10 -4.32 12.07
CA VAL A 108 -7.05 -3.43 12.74
C VAL A 108 -8.20 -4.19 13.42
N SER A 109 -8.67 -5.30 12.84
CA SER A 109 -9.77 -6.08 13.44
C SER A 109 -9.32 -6.90 14.64
N GLU A 110 -8.13 -7.50 14.60
CA GLU A 110 -7.56 -8.24 15.74
C GLU A 110 -7.29 -7.30 16.93
N SER A 111 -6.85 -6.06 16.69
CA SER A 111 -6.68 -5.08 17.77
C SER A 111 -7.99 -4.58 18.37
N ILE A 112 -9.11 -4.69 17.67
CA ILE A 112 -10.45 -4.34 18.18
C ILE A 112 -11.10 -5.52 18.93
N ASP A 113 -10.99 -6.75 18.42
CA ASP A 113 -11.60 -7.94 19.05
C ASP A 113 -10.89 -8.39 20.35
N ASP A 114 -9.60 -8.06 20.53
CA ASP A 114 -8.86 -8.34 21.76
C ASP A 114 -9.06 -7.27 22.86
N ALA A 115 -9.96 -6.28 22.65
CA ALA A 115 -10.25 -5.24 23.64
C ALA A 115 -11.17 -5.76 24.78
N PRO A 116 -10.72 -5.81 26.05
CA PRO A 116 -11.54 -6.30 27.16
C PRO A 116 -12.59 -5.28 27.62
N SER A 117 -13.82 -5.75 27.86
CA SER A 117 -14.91 -4.98 28.47
C SER A 117 -14.62 -4.69 29.95
N ILE A 118 -14.53 -3.41 30.35
CA ILE A 118 -14.35 -3.01 31.76
C ILE A 118 -15.45 -2.05 32.21
N SER A 119 -16.08 -2.39 33.34
CA SER A 119 -16.98 -1.53 34.14
C SER A 119 -16.17 -0.63 35.08
N ALA A 120 -16.54 0.65 35.16
CA ALA A 120 -15.84 1.71 35.89
C ALA A 120 -15.72 1.52 37.41
N PRO A 121 -14.64 2.00 38.07
CA PRO A 121 -14.54 2.03 39.53
C PRO A 121 -14.97 3.38 40.15
N SER A 122 -15.54 3.31 41.36
CA SER A 122 -15.84 4.44 42.23
C SER A 122 -14.62 4.82 43.10
N THR A 123 -14.50 6.10 43.42
CA THR A 123 -13.45 6.77 44.21
C THR A 123 -13.26 6.23 45.65
N SER A 124 -12.01 6.16 46.15
CA SER A 124 -11.56 6.63 47.49
C SER A 124 -10.11 6.21 47.87
N ASP A 125 -9.31 7.22 48.25
CA ASP A 125 -8.16 7.36 49.19
C ASP A 125 -7.18 6.23 49.60
N GLU A 126 -5.89 6.66 49.63
CA GLU A 126 -4.70 6.34 50.48
C GLU A 126 -4.01 4.95 50.53
N ASP A 127 -2.70 5.01 50.16
CA ASP A 127 -1.49 4.39 50.73
C ASP A 127 -1.05 2.92 50.43
N THR A 128 0.16 2.83 49.84
CA THR A 128 1.23 1.81 49.87
C THR A 128 0.99 0.35 49.40
N ASP A 129 1.85 -0.04 48.43
CA ASP A 129 2.31 -1.37 47.98
C ASP A 129 1.26 -2.45 47.66
N GLU A 130 1.01 -2.67 46.38
CA GLU A 130 1.20 -3.97 45.71
C GLU A 130 1.02 -3.75 44.20
N ALA A 131 2.02 -4.07 43.38
CA ALA A 131 1.87 -4.09 41.93
C ALA A 131 0.85 -5.18 41.53
N PRO A 132 -0.18 -4.87 40.74
CA PRO A 132 -0.95 -5.88 40.04
C PRO A 132 -0.81 -5.70 38.53
N ALA A 133 -0.48 -6.82 37.87
CA ALA A 133 -0.45 -7.05 36.43
C ALA A 133 -1.23 -6.03 35.58
N GLU A 134 -0.48 -5.33 34.73
CA GLU A 134 -0.99 -4.46 33.67
C GLU A 134 -1.96 -5.26 32.80
N THR A 135 -3.24 -4.89 32.90
CA THR A 135 -4.27 -5.29 31.97
C THR A 135 -4.36 -4.12 31.00
N ASP A 136 -3.94 -4.32 29.75
CA ASP A 136 -3.75 -3.28 28.73
C ASP A 136 -5.02 -2.45 28.52
N ALA A 137 -5.10 -1.31 29.21
CA ALA A 137 -6.08 -0.28 28.96
C ALA A 137 -5.60 0.50 27.72
N ILE A 138 -6.47 0.65 26.72
CA ILE A 138 -6.20 1.55 25.59
C ILE A 138 -6.16 2.98 26.15
N ALA A 139 -5.05 3.67 25.91
CA ALA A 139 -4.81 5.03 26.37
C ALA A 139 -5.94 5.98 25.96
N GLY A 140 -6.33 6.90 26.84
CA GLY A 140 -7.37 7.89 26.58
C GLY A 140 -6.83 9.30 26.31
N VAL A 141 -7.75 10.27 26.30
CA VAL A 141 -7.39 11.69 26.29
C VAL A 141 -6.59 12.03 27.55
N GLY A 142 -5.40 12.61 27.35
CA GLY A 142 -4.45 12.99 28.38
C GLY A 142 -3.32 11.98 28.59
N ASP A 143 -3.44 10.77 28.05
CA ASP A 143 -2.43 9.73 28.17
C ASP A 143 -1.38 9.82 27.06
N THR A 144 -0.15 9.40 27.40
CA THR A 144 0.98 9.29 26.47
C THR A 144 1.26 7.83 26.18
N VAL A 145 1.38 7.49 24.89
CA VAL A 145 1.76 6.16 24.42
C VAL A 145 3.06 6.26 23.64
N THR A 146 4.00 5.37 23.95
CA THR A 146 5.23 5.21 23.18
C THR A 146 5.03 4.10 22.15
N THR A 147 5.32 4.44 20.91
CA THR A 147 5.33 3.52 19.77
C THR A 147 6.52 2.57 19.87
N ASP A 148 6.47 1.37 19.28
CA ASP A 148 7.58 0.40 19.39
C ASP A 148 8.89 0.95 18.80
N ASP A 149 8.79 1.78 17.77
CA ASP A 149 9.93 2.51 17.17
C ASP A 149 10.49 3.65 18.03
N GLY A 150 9.80 4.04 19.10
CA GLY A 150 10.26 5.02 20.10
C GLY A 150 9.67 6.43 20.00
N ALA A 151 8.65 6.66 19.17
CA ALA A 151 7.92 7.94 19.17
C ALA A 151 6.93 8.01 20.34
N GLU A 152 6.90 9.10 21.09
CA GLU A 152 5.95 9.34 22.18
C GLU A 152 4.81 10.23 21.68
N ILE A 153 3.57 9.76 21.79
CA ILE A 153 2.38 10.45 21.31
C ILE A 153 1.43 10.67 22.47
N THR A 154 0.90 11.88 22.62
CA THR A 154 -0.11 12.21 23.62
C THR A 154 -1.36 12.74 22.93
N LEU A 155 -2.52 12.15 23.22
CA LEU A 155 -3.80 12.74 22.82
C LEU A 155 -4.18 13.84 23.82
N LEU A 156 -4.14 15.10 23.41
CA LEU A 156 -4.37 16.23 24.33
C LEU A 156 -5.86 16.53 24.52
N SER A 157 -6.61 16.56 23.43
CA SER A 157 -8.06 16.82 23.46
C SER A 157 -8.75 16.40 22.17
N VAL A 158 -10.05 16.15 22.27
CA VAL A 158 -10.96 15.95 21.15
C VAL A 158 -12.13 16.92 21.32
N THR A 159 -12.34 17.81 20.34
CA THR A 159 -13.34 18.88 20.40
C THR A 159 -14.28 18.79 19.22
N LEU A 160 -15.57 18.58 19.49
CA LEU A 160 -16.64 18.61 18.49
C LEU A 160 -16.97 20.04 18.06
N ASP A 161 -17.55 20.16 16.86
CA ASP A 161 -17.95 21.44 16.26
C ASP A 161 -16.81 22.47 16.25
N ALA A 162 -15.58 21.99 16.02
CA ALA A 162 -14.40 22.82 16.06
C ALA A 162 -14.34 23.75 14.85
N THR A 163 -13.91 24.98 15.09
CA THR A 163 -13.62 25.95 14.02
C THR A 163 -12.11 26.03 13.80
N PRO A 164 -11.61 25.68 12.61
CA PRO A 164 -10.19 25.80 12.30
C PRO A 164 -9.75 27.27 12.25
N PRO A 165 -8.44 27.58 12.39
CA PRO A 165 -7.93 28.94 12.43
C PRO A 165 -8.21 29.72 11.13
N ASP A 166 -8.12 29.02 10.00
CA ASP A 166 -8.62 29.43 8.70
C ASP A 166 -9.08 28.19 7.90
N ASP A 167 -9.75 28.41 6.77
CA ASP A 167 -10.36 27.36 5.94
C ASP A 167 -9.64 27.16 4.60
N TYR A 168 -8.44 27.72 4.42
CA TYR A 168 -7.79 27.81 3.10
C TYR A 168 -7.53 26.44 2.45
N LEU A 169 -7.18 25.44 3.26
CA LEU A 169 -6.91 24.07 2.79
C LEU A 169 -8.12 23.14 2.90
N ILE A 170 -9.22 23.59 3.50
CA ILE A 170 -10.42 22.79 3.70
C ILE A 170 -11.36 23.02 2.52
N SER A 171 -11.34 22.10 1.57
CA SER A 171 -12.06 22.28 0.30
C SER A 171 -13.59 22.34 0.44
N GLU A 172 -14.19 21.53 1.32
CA GLU A 172 -15.63 21.54 1.65
C GLU A 172 -15.87 20.69 2.92
N VAL A 173 -16.53 21.26 3.94
CA VAL A 173 -16.99 20.49 5.12
C VAL A 173 -18.38 19.94 4.82
N ARG A 174 -18.55 18.61 4.89
CA ARG A 174 -19.81 17.92 4.56
C ARG A 174 -20.64 17.55 5.77
N GLY A 175 -20.02 17.42 6.94
CA GLY A 175 -20.69 17.20 8.22
C GLY A 175 -20.25 18.24 9.24
N THR A 176 -19.58 17.78 10.29
CA THR A 176 -19.04 18.59 11.38
C THR A 176 -17.53 18.31 11.50
N LEU A 177 -16.74 19.37 11.74
CA LEU A 177 -15.32 19.21 12.05
C LEU A 177 -15.11 18.86 13.52
N VAL A 178 -14.35 17.80 13.75
CA VAL A 178 -13.80 17.44 15.06
C VAL A 178 -12.32 17.80 15.07
N ALA A 179 -11.90 18.61 16.05
CA ALA A 179 -10.50 18.93 16.29
C ALA A 179 -9.89 17.91 17.25
N VAL A 180 -8.85 17.24 16.79
CA VAL A 180 -8.06 16.28 17.55
C VAL A 180 -6.68 16.90 17.78
N SER A 181 -6.42 17.35 19.00
CA SER A 181 -5.14 17.95 19.38
C SER A 181 -4.21 16.91 19.96
N MET A 182 -2.98 16.86 19.45
CA MET A 182 -1.97 15.88 19.84
C MET A 182 -0.61 16.55 20.04
N SER A 183 0.19 15.96 20.93
CA SER A 183 1.64 16.21 21.04
C SER A 183 2.37 14.97 20.57
N MET A 184 3.44 15.13 19.78
CA MET A 184 4.33 14.04 19.42
C MET A 184 5.78 14.44 19.66
N THR A 185 6.52 13.59 20.37
CA THR A 185 7.97 13.69 20.51
C THR A 185 8.63 12.56 19.73
N ASN A 186 9.48 12.91 18.76
CA ASN A 186 10.18 11.93 17.94
C ASN A 186 11.37 11.35 18.72
N GLY A 187 11.17 10.25 19.44
CA GLY A 187 12.25 9.50 20.09
C GLY A 187 12.95 8.47 19.18
N THR A 188 12.60 8.42 17.89
CA THR A 188 13.20 7.49 16.92
C THR A 188 14.56 8.01 16.41
N ASN A 189 15.18 7.29 15.47
CA ASN A 189 16.45 7.70 14.84
C ASN A 189 16.27 8.31 13.43
N GLU A 190 15.03 8.44 12.95
CA GLU A 190 14.71 8.97 11.62
C GLU A 190 13.69 10.12 11.73
N ALA A 191 13.53 10.91 10.67
CA ALA A 191 12.51 11.95 10.67
C ALA A 191 11.12 11.33 10.52
N ILE A 192 10.15 11.81 11.30
CA ILE A 192 8.75 11.40 11.23
C ILE A 192 7.99 12.43 10.41
N SER A 193 7.21 11.97 9.42
CA SER A 193 6.36 12.85 8.61
C SER A 193 4.96 12.94 9.20
N ILE A 194 4.49 14.17 9.43
CA ILE A 194 3.12 14.47 9.84
C ILE A 194 2.36 15.05 8.65
N SER A 195 1.27 14.36 8.30
CA SER A 195 0.30 14.79 7.30
C SER A 195 -1.12 14.37 7.68
N GLU A 196 -2.10 14.72 6.86
CA GLU A 196 -3.51 14.31 6.96
C GLU A 196 -3.67 12.80 7.25
N SER A 197 -2.94 11.99 6.49
CA SER A 197 -2.91 10.54 6.61
C SER A 197 -2.30 9.99 7.91
N SER A 198 -1.58 10.82 8.66
CA SER A 198 -0.98 10.42 9.94
C SER A 198 -2.04 10.32 11.03
N VAL A 199 -3.22 10.93 10.87
CA VAL A 199 -4.28 10.93 11.87
C VAL A 199 -5.59 10.42 11.28
N ALA A 200 -6.18 9.44 11.96
CA ALA A 200 -7.49 8.90 11.61
C ALA A 200 -8.40 8.86 12.85
N GLY A 201 -9.66 9.23 12.68
CA GLY A 201 -10.72 9.03 13.66
C GLY A 201 -11.58 7.83 13.29
N PHE A 202 -12.16 7.16 14.29
CA PHE A 202 -13.05 6.02 14.07
C PHE A 202 -14.40 6.23 14.72
N ILE A 203 -15.47 5.83 14.01
CA ILE A 203 -16.84 5.75 14.52
C ILE A 203 -17.35 4.35 14.21
N GLY A 204 -17.45 3.50 15.22
CA GLY A 204 -17.55 2.05 15.04
C GLY A 204 -16.41 1.54 14.16
N ASP A 205 -16.76 0.80 13.10
CA ASP A 205 -15.79 0.25 12.14
C ASP A 205 -15.41 1.22 11.01
N ALA A 206 -15.98 2.43 10.99
CA ALA A 206 -15.75 3.41 9.92
C ALA A 206 -14.56 4.32 10.26
N GLU A 207 -13.58 4.37 9.36
CA GLU A 207 -12.41 5.25 9.43
C GLU A 207 -12.67 6.59 8.73
N TYR A 208 -12.26 7.68 9.39
CA TYR A 208 -12.34 9.06 8.91
C TYR A 208 -10.94 9.68 8.96
N GLU A 209 -10.37 9.93 7.79
CA GLU A 209 -9.07 10.59 7.67
C GLU A 209 -9.17 12.09 8.00
N ALA A 210 -8.11 12.67 8.53
CA ALA A 210 -8.06 14.10 8.74
C ALA A 210 -8.18 14.86 7.41
N ALA A 211 -9.02 15.89 7.39
CA ALA A 211 -9.15 16.78 6.26
C ALA A 211 -7.91 17.69 6.12
N VAL A 212 -7.36 18.13 7.25
CA VAL A 212 -6.13 18.95 7.35
C VAL A 212 -5.44 18.73 8.69
N VAL A 213 -4.13 19.02 8.75
CA VAL A 213 -3.36 19.09 10.00
C VAL A 213 -2.73 20.46 10.17
N TYR A 214 -2.82 21.01 11.37
CA TYR A 214 -2.35 22.35 11.70
C TYR A 214 -1.33 22.31 12.83
N GLY A 215 -0.12 22.81 12.59
CA GLY A 215 0.90 22.99 13.62
C GLY A 215 0.52 24.13 14.57
N THR A 216 0.24 23.81 15.83
CA THR A 216 -0.28 24.81 16.78
C THR A 216 0.79 25.81 17.21
N GLU A 217 2.05 25.40 17.23
CA GLU A 217 3.18 26.26 17.59
C GLU A 217 3.70 27.07 16.41
N SER A 218 3.82 26.43 15.23
CA SER A 218 4.25 27.11 14.01
C SER A 218 3.18 28.06 13.47
N ASN A 219 1.90 27.84 13.83
CA ASN A 219 0.76 28.54 13.29
C ASN A 219 0.68 28.38 11.75
N GLU A 220 1.03 27.19 11.27
CA GLU A 220 1.13 26.83 9.86
C GLU A 220 0.46 25.47 9.58
N TRP A 221 -0.03 25.29 8.37
CA TRP A 221 -0.58 24.02 7.90
C TRP A 221 0.54 23.00 7.63
N TYR A 222 0.38 21.79 8.15
CA TYR A 222 1.33 20.71 7.89
C TYR A 222 0.98 20.01 6.58
N VAL A 223 1.76 20.32 5.55
CA VAL A 223 1.73 19.64 4.25
C VAL A 223 3.00 18.80 4.15
N TYR A 224 2.98 17.63 4.81
CA TYR A 224 4.15 16.76 5.01
C TYR A 224 5.25 17.40 5.85
N GLU A 225 4.93 17.78 7.08
CA GLU A 225 5.94 18.32 8.00
C GLU A 225 6.85 17.20 8.50
N GLU A 226 8.17 17.43 8.53
CA GLU A 226 9.15 16.45 9.02
C GLU A 226 9.69 16.84 10.40
N ILE A 227 9.44 15.99 11.38
CA ILE A 227 9.96 16.16 12.74
C ILE A 227 11.22 15.34 12.89
N ASN A 228 12.37 16.00 13.07
CA ASN A 228 13.65 15.33 13.26
C ASN A 228 13.74 14.62 14.64
N PRO A 229 14.63 13.62 14.78
CA PRO A 229 14.90 12.95 16.06
C PRO A 229 15.16 13.93 17.22
N GLY A 230 14.52 13.65 18.35
CA GLY A 230 14.60 14.41 19.60
C GLY A 230 13.78 15.70 19.64
N LEU A 231 12.96 15.98 18.62
CA LEU A 231 12.10 17.16 18.57
C LEU A 231 10.65 16.81 18.90
N GLU A 232 9.94 17.79 19.44
CA GLU A 232 8.50 17.73 19.73
C GLU A 232 7.73 18.56 18.70
N ALA A 233 6.51 18.13 18.38
CA ALA A 233 5.54 18.87 17.58
C ALA A 233 4.15 18.78 18.21
N ASN A 234 3.53 19.95 18.37
CA ASN A 234 2.13 20.08 18.79
C ASN A 234 1.28 20.45 17.58
N PHE A 235 0.22 19.68 17.33
CA PHE A 235 -0.63 19.87 16.16
C PHE A 235 -2.08 19.50 16.46
N THR A 236 -2.97 20.04 15.63
CA THR A 236 -4.40 19.71 15.64
C THR A 236 -4.80 19.19 14.27
N ALA A 237 -5.31 17.97 14.23
CA ALA A 237 -5.95 17.40 13.06
C ALA A 237 -7.45 17.75 13.07
N TYR A 238 -7.98 18.17 11.93
CA TYR A 238 -9.41 18.46 11.76
C TYR A 238 -10.02 17.36 10.90
N ILE A 239 -11.00 16.64 11.45
CA ILE A 239 -11.64 15.49 10.81
C ILE A 239 -13.09 15.85 10.49
N ASP A 240 -13.51 15.67 9.23
CA ASP A 240 -14.91 15.87 8.81
C ASP A 240 -15.70 14.59 9.03
N VAL A 241 -16.56 14.60 10.05
CA VAL A 241 -17.39 13.45 10.45
C VAL A 241 -18.87 13.78 10.25
N PRO A 242 -19.78 12.78 10.20
CA PRO A 242 -21.20 13.05 10.13
C PRO A 242 -21.66 13.94 11.29
N ALA A 243 -22.59 14.86 11.01
CA ALA A 243 -23.12 15.76 12.03
C ALA A 243 -23.66 14.98 13.24
N ASP A 244 -23.55 15.60 14.43
CA ASP A 244 -24.00 15.04 15.71
C ASP A 244 -23.35 13.68 16.08
N THR A 245 -22.14 13.41 15.60
CA THR A 245 -21.41 12.16 15.88
C THR A 245 -20.06 12.44 16.55
N GLU A 246 -19.72 11.63 17.55
CA GLU A 246 -18.44 11.70 18.28
C GLU A 246 -17.51 10.58 17.82
N LEU A 247 -16.20 10.84 17.84
CA LEU A 247 -15.19 9.83 17.58
C LEU A 247 -15.14 8.84 18.75
N ASP A 248 -15.09 7.56 18.44
CA ASP A 248 -14.86 6.49 19.42
C ASP A 248 -13.36 6.35 19.72
N LEU A 249 -12.55 6.35 18.66
CA LEU A 249 -11.10 6.20 18.72
C LEU A 249 -10.40 7.23 17.82
N VAL A 250 -9.16 7.53 18.17
CA VAL A 250 -8.22 8.29 17.33
C VAL A 250 -6.96 7.48 17.20
N SER A 251 -6.44 7.33 15.98
CA SER A 251 -5.15 6.71 15.72
C SER A 251 -4.16 7.70 15.14
N PHE A 252 -2.90 7.56 15.55
CA PHE A 252 -1.76 8.23 14.96
C PHE A 252 -0.77 7.22 14.38
N LYS A 253 -0.30 7.48 13.16
CA LYS A 253 0.68 6.67 12.44
C LYS A 253 1.96 7.48 12.19
N THR A 254 3.11 6.89 12.50
CA THR A 254 4.42 7.54 12.30
C THR A 254 4.89 7.55 10.84
N ASP A 255 4.34 6.67 10.00
CA ASP A 255 4.66 6.60 8.57
C ASP A 255 3.44 6.08 7.76
N LEU A 256 3.34 6.56 6.52
CA LEU A 256 2.27 6.29 5.56
C LEU A 256 2.12 4.83 5.14
N PHE A 257 3.23 4.08 5.08
CA PHE A 257 3.25 2.76 4.45
C PHE A 257 3.59 1.64 5.43
N PHE A 258 4.43 1.93 6.43
CA PHE A 258 4.97 0.91 7.33
C PHE A 258 5.10 1.37 8.78
N GLY A 259 4.55 2.55 9.11
CA GLY A 259 4.67 3.11 10.45
C GLY A 259 3.79 2.37 11.44
N ASP A 260 4.31 2.20 12.64
CA ASP A 260 3.51 1.76 13.77
C ASP A 260 2.40 2.77 14.06
N ALA A 261 1.27 2.24 14.49
CA ALA A 261 0.09 3.00 14.82
C ALA A 261 -0.19 2.90 16.31
N VAL A 262 -0.39 4.05 16.96
CA VAL A 262 -0.95 4.11 18.31
C VAL A 262 -2.42 4.49 18.21
N THR A 263 -3.23 3.98 19.14
CA THR A 263 -4.67 4.26 19.17
C THR A 263 -5.06 4.74 20.57
N PHE A 264 -5.91 5.75 20.60
CA PHE A 264 -6.42 6.38 21.79
C PHE A 264 -7.95 6.32 21.81
N VAL A 265 -8.51 6.19 23.00
CA VAL A 265 -9.94 6.39 23.23
C VAL A 265 -10.24 7.89 23.20
N ALA A 266 -11.17 8.28 22.34
CA ALA A 266 -11.54 9.68 22.14
C ALA A 266 -12.68 10.16 23.07
N LYS A 267 -13.39 9.23 23.72
CA LYS A 267 -14.58 9.45 24.55
C LYS A 267 -14.49 8.85 25.96
#